data_AF-A5D058-F1
#
_entry.id   AF-A5D058-F1
#
_cell.length_a   1.000
_cell.length_b   1.000
_cell.length_c   1.000
_cell.angle_alpha   90.00
_cell.angle_beta   90.00
_cell.angle_gamma   90.00
#
_symmetry.space_group_name_H-M   'P 1'
#
loop_
_entity.id
_entity.type
_entity.pdbx_description
1 polymer ?
#
loop_
_entity_poly.entity_id
_entity_poly.type
_entity_poly.pdbx_seq_one_letter_code
_entity_poly.pdbx_strand_id
1 'polypeptide(L)'
;MRILDLINVIKQGVNYQFYPNVFPETAADDCATVQLTGGGPEDREISRPSFQVLLRAKSPADAEAKAWEVYGYMNRKRDFYVGTARVLLCTASQSTPLYIGTDENRRFLYSINFTTITEV
;
A
#
# COMPACT_ATOMS: atom_id res chain seq x y z
N MET A 1 5.96 12.70 -2.91
CA MET A 1 6.10 11.41 -2.20
C MET A 1 6.89 10.42 -3.06
N ARG A 2 7.92 9.74 -2.51
CA ARG A 2 8.67 8.69 -3.24
C ARG A 2 8.26 7.30 -2.76
N ILE A 3 8.23 6.35 -3.69
CA ILE A 3 7.74 4.98 -3.44
C ILE A 3 8.57 4.20 -2.41
N LEU A 4 9.90 4.37 -2.41
CA LEU A 4 10.78 3.67 -1.47
C LEU A 4 10.59 4.18 -0.04
N ASP A 5 10.41 5.49 0.12
CA ASP A 5 10.10 6.07 1.43
C ASP A 5 8.75 5.59 1.95
N LEU A 6 7.75 5.48 1.05
CA LEU A 6 6.43 4.95 1.41
C LEU A 6 6.51 3.48 1.85
N ILE A 7 7.28 2.65 1.13
CA ILE A 7 7.53 1.26 1.51
C ILE A 7 8.19 1.20 2.90
N ASN A 8 9.16 2.06 3.18
CA ASN A 8 9.82 2.11 4.49
C ASN A 8 8.84 2.43 5.62
N VAL A 9 7.89 3.35 5.39
CA VAL A 9 6.84 3.66 6.36
C VAL A 9 5.91 2.47 6.59
N ILE A 10 5.45 1.81 5.52
CA ILE A 10 4.58 0.63 5.65
C ILE A 10 5.30 -0.47 6.46
N LYS A 11 6.58 -0.71 6.20
CA LYS A 11 7.40 -1.71 6.90
C LYS A 11 7.58 -1.46 8.40
N GLN A 12 7.30 -0.25 8.91
CA GLN A 12 7.32 0.02 10.35
C GLN A 12 6.14 -0.63 11.07
N GLY A 13 5.05 -0.91 10.35
CA GLY A 13 3.84 -1.51 10.90
C GLY A 13 3.64 -2.98 10.58
N VAL A 14 4.24 -3.45 9.49
CA VAL A 14 4.05 -4.80 8.98
C VAL A 14 5.36 -5.40 8.48
N ASN A 15 5.60 -6.67 8.78
CA ASN A 15 6.86 -7.35 8.45
C ASN A 15 6.73 -8.24 7.20
N TYR A 16 6.71 -7.60 6.03
CA TYR A 16 6.65 -8.28 4.74
C TYR A 16 7.72 -7.78 3.77
N GLN A 17 8.03 -8.61 2.78
CA GLN A 17 8.81 -8.17 1.65
C GLN A 17 7.93 -7.33 0.71
N PHE A 18 8.33 -6.07 0.50
CA PHE A 18 7.67 -5.14 -0.42
C PHE A 18 8.59 -4.85 -1.61
N TYR A 19 7.98 -4.75 -2.79
CA TYR A 19 8.64 -4.34 -4.03
C TYR A 19 7.97 -3.09 -4.61
N PRO A 20 8.73 -2.20 -5.27
CA PRO A 20 8.13 -1.05 -5.95
C PRO A 20 7.48 -1.47 -7.27
N ASN A 21 6.26 -0.98 -7.50
CA ASN A 21 5.43 -1.11 -8.71
C ASN A 21 4.96 -2.53 -9.05
N VAL A 22 5.87 -3.50 -9.19
CA VAL A 22 5.56 -4.84 -9.70
C VAL A 22 6.28 -5.92 -8.92
N PHE A 23 5.74 -7.14 -8.94
CA PHE A 23 6.41 -8.31 -8.38
C PHE A 23 7.57 -8.69 -9.31
N PRO A 24 8.83 -8.71 -8.85
CA PRO A 24 9.90 -9.28 -9.67
C PRO A 24 9.69 -10.78 -9.85
N GLU A 25 10.25 -11.35 -10.92
CA GLU A 25 10.16 -12.79 -11.21
C GLU A 25 10.72 -13.64 -10.04
N THR A 26 11.74 -13.12 -9.37
CA THR A 26 12.39 -13.76 -8.21
C THR A 26 11.69 -13.48 -6.88
N ALA A 27 10.54 -12.81 -6.87
CA ALA A 27 9.83 -12.51 -5.64
C ALA A 27 9.33 -13.80 -4.97
N ALA A 28 9.56 -13.89 -3.65
CA ALA A 28 8.91 -14.88 -2.81
C ALA A 28 7.39 -14.87 -2.99
N ASP A 29 6.75 -16.01 -2.74
CA ASP A 29 5.30 -16.13 -2.94
C ASP A 29 4.52 -15.16 -2.05
N ASP A 30 4.95 -15.05 -0.80
CA ASP A 30 4.38 -14.19 0.22
C ASP A 30 5.07 -12.83 0.24
N CYS A 31 4.52 -11.88 -0.50
CA CYS A 31 5.07 -10.53 -0.61
C CYS A 31 4.01 -9.52 -1.04
N ALA A 32 4.41 -8.26 -1.15
CA ALA A 32 3.57 -7.18 -1.59
C ALA A 32 4.27 -6.27 -2.60
N THR A 33 3.50 -5.53 -3.39
CA THR A 33 3.98 -4.37 -4.11
C THR A 33 3.30 -3.11 -3.62
N VAL A 34 3.98 -1.99 -3.80
CA VAL A 34 3.41 -0.66 -3.62
C VAL A 34 3.53 0.08 -4.94
N GLN A 35 2.46 0.71 -5.40
CA GLN A 35 2.45 1.51 -6.62
C GLN A 35 1.82 2.87 -6.34
N LEU A 36 2.45 3.96 -6.78
CA LEU A 36 1.82 5.28 -6.77
C LEU A 36 0.82 5.36 -7.93
N THR A 37 -0.38 5.85 -7.66
CA THR A 37 -1.49 5.91 -8.63
C THR A 37 -1.87 7.35 -9.03
N GLY A 38 -1.00 8.31 -8.73
CA GLY A 38 -1.13 9.73 -9.12
C GLY A 38 -1.99 10.56 -8.15
N GLY A 39 -3.16 10.05 -7.77
CA GLY A 39 -4.04 10.70 -6.80
C GLY A 39 -4.85 11.86 -7.36
N GLY A 40 -5.31 12.73 -6.47
CA GLY A 40 -6.08 13.93 -6.81
C GLY A 40 -5.20 15.12 -7.19
N PRO A 41 -5.78 16.19 -7.76
CA PRO A 41 -5.03 17.39 -8.10
C PRO A 41 -4.40 18.04 -6.86
N GLU A 42 -3.25 18.65 -7.09
CA GLU A 42 -2.55 19.51 -6.13
C GLU A 42 -3.24 20.88 -6.08
N ASP A 43 -3.37 21.42 -4.87
CA ASP A 43 -3.92 22.75 -4.62
C ASP A 43 -3.02 23.51 -3.64
N ARG A 44 -2.28 24.49 -4.18
CA ARG A 44 -1.30 25.32 -3.47
C ARG A 44 -0.30 24.48 -2.67
N GLU A 45 -0.52 24.35 -1.37
CA GLU A 45 0.35 23.68 -0.41
C GLU A 45 -0.16 22.27 -0.06
N ILE A 46 -1.26 21.81 -0.67
CA ILE A 46 -1.85 20.51 -0.41
C ILE A 46 -1.79 19.63 -1.65
N SER A 47 -1.06 18.52 -1.55
CA SER A 47 -1.08 17.45 -2.55
C SER A 47 -1.90 16.25 -2.04
N ARG A 48 -2.44 15.46 -2.97
CA ARG A 48 -3.31 14.31 -2.67
C ARG A 48 -2.85 13.02 -3.34
N PRO A 49 -1.58 12.59 -3.15
CA PRO A 49 -1.11 11.40 -3.81
C PRO A 49 -1.86 10.17 -3.30
N SER A 50 -2.13 9.24 -4.20
CA SER A 50 -2.71 7.94 -3.90
C SER A 50 -1.72 6.83 -4.21
N PHE A 51 -1.92 5.70 -3.57
CA PHE A 51 -1.13 4.51 -3.81
C PHE A 51 -1.98 3.25 -3.64
N GLN A 52 -1.52 2.18 -4.28
CA GLN A 52 -2.07 0.85 -4.14
C GLN A 52 -1.04 -0.04 -3.45
N VAL A 53 -1.50 -0.88 -2.54
CA VAL A 53 -0.76 -2.03 -2.05
C VAL A 53 -1.42 -3.28 -2.63
N LEU A 54 -0.63 -4.07 -3.36
CA LEU A 54 -1.05 -5.37 -3.87
C LEU A 54 -0.31 -6.45 -3.09
N LEU A 55 -1.06 -7.28 -2.37
CA LEU A 55 -0.55 -8.39 -1.59
C LEU A 55 -0.73 -9.71 -2.32
N ARG A 56 0.20 -10.61 -2.09
CA ARG A 56 0.22 -11.96 -2.65
C ARG A 56 0.60 -12.95 -1.56
N ALA A 57 -0.13 -14.06 -1.47
CA ALA A 57 0.25 -15.20 -0.62
C ALA A 57 -0.23 -16.54 -1.19
N LYS A 58 0.35 -17.65 -0.71
CA LYS A 58 -0.08 -19.01 -1.11
C LYS A 58 -1.45 -19.40 -0.60
N SER A 59 -1.79 -18.96 0.60
CA SER A 59 -3.05 -19.28 1.27
C SER A 59 -4.02 -18.11 1.15
N PRO A 60 -5.31 -18.34 0.89
CA PRO A 60 -6.31 -17.28 0.85
C PRO A 60 -6.47 -16.61 2.22
N ALA A 61 -6.45 -17.39 3.30
CA ALA A 61 -6.56 -16.87 4.66
C ALA A 61 -5.37 -15.98 5.02
N ASP A 62 -4.15 -16.39 4.63
CA ASP A 62 -2.95 -15.58 4.88
C ASP A 62 -2.95 -14.31 4.03
N ALA A 63 -3.38 -14.39 2.76
CA ALA A 63 -3.48 -13.21 1.90
C ALA A 63 -4.43 -12.17 2.49
N GLU A 64 -5.60 -12.61 2.96
CA GLU A 64 -6.59 -11.75 3.61
C GLU A 64 -6.07 -11.16 4.93
N ALA A 65 -5.49 -11.99 5.80
CA ALA A 65 -4.95 -11.55 7.09
C ALA A 65 -3.87 -10.46 6.91
N LYS A 66 -2.92 -10.69 6.00
CA LYS A 66 -1.87 -9.70 5.68
C LYS A 66 -2.46 -8.41 5.10
N ALA A 67 -3.53 -8.52 4.33
CA ALA A 67 -4.22 -7.36 3.79
C ALA A 67 -4.91 -6.55 4.88
N TRP A 68 -5.49 -7.21 5.87
CA TRP A 68 -6.04 -6.53 7.05
C TRP A 68 -4.97 -5.87 7.91
N GLU A 69 -3.77 -6.43 8.02
CA GLU A 69 -2.68 -5.77 8.75
C GLU A 69 -2.24 -4.48 8.06
N VAL A 70 -2.02 -4.50 6.75
CA VAL A 70 -1.70 -3.29 5.98
C VAL A 70 -2.84 -2.26 6.09
N TYR A 71 -4.09 -2.72 5.96
CA TYR A 71 -5.28 -1.88 6.10
C TYR A 71 -5.31 -1.22 7.48
N GLY A 72 -5.19 -2.00 8.55
CA GLY A 72 -5.26 -1.52 9.93
C GLY A 72 -4.12 -0.56 10.27
N TYR A 73 -2.93 -0.78 9.72
CA TYR A 73 -1.78 0.10 9.96
C TYR A 73 -1.87 1.44 9.22
N MET A 74 -2.30 1.43 7.96
CA MET A 74 -2.28 2.62 7.10
C MET A 74 -3.58 3.42 7.12
N ASN A 75 -4.73 2.76 7.30
CA ASN A 75 -6.02 3.43 7.25
C ASN A 75 -6.18 4.36 8.47
N ARG A 76 -6.59 5.60 8.21
CA ARG A 76 -6.75 6.68 9.20
C ARG A 76 -5.45 7.05 9.93
N LYS A 77 -4.28 6.60 9.46
CA LYS A 77 -3.00 7.07 9.97
C LYS A 77 -2.87 8.57 9.71
N ARG A 78 -2.40 9.33 10.70
CA ARG A 78 -2.29 10.78 10.67
C ARG A 78 -0.89 11.22 11.07
N ASP A 79 -0.54 12.42 10.64
CA ASP A 79 0.67 13.16 11.03
C ASP A 79 1.93 12.29 11.04
N PHE A 80 2.33 11.82 9.86
CA PHE A 80 3.53 11.03 9.67
C PHE A 80 4.30 11.50 8.43
N TYR A 81 5.58 11.16 8.37
CA TYR A 81 6.43 11.53 7.25
C TYR A 81 6.61 10.37 6.27
N VAL A 82 6.61 10.69 4.98
CA VAL A 82 7.07 9.81 3.90
C VAL A 82 8.22 10.52 3.19
N GLY A 83 9.46 10.19 3.60
CA GLY A 83 10.63 10.95 3.19
C GLY A 83 10.55 12.36 3.78
N THR A 84 10.57 13.37 2.93
CA THR A 84 10.39 14.78 3.35
C THR A 84 8.93 15.25 3.36
N ALA A 85 8.00 14.48 2.79
CA ALA A 85 6.60 14.87 2.68
C ALA A 85 5.85 14.57 3.99
N ARG A 86 5.16 15.57 4.54
CA ARG A 86 4.30 15.38 5.70
C ARG A 86 2.91 14.95 5.26
N VAL A 87 2.49 13.77 5.70
CA VAL A 87 1.14 13.23 5.48
C VAL A 87 0.27 13.61 6.66
N LEU A 88 -0.74 14.45 6.41
CA LEU A 88 -1.73 14.85 7.40
C LEU A 88 -2.72 13.71 7.68
N LEU A 89 -3.15 13.03 6.63
CA LEU A 89 -4.13 11.94 6.70
C LEU A 89 -3.90 10.94 5.58
N CYS A 90 -3.96 9.66 5.91
CA CYS A 90 -4.06 8.54 4.97
C CYS A 90 -5.38 7.80 5.19
N THR A 91 -6.13 7.55 4.12
CA THR A 91 -7.41 6.84 4.17
C THR A 91 -7.46 5.77 3.10
N ALA A 92 -7.93 4.58 3.45
CA ALA A 92 -8.28 3.58 2.45
C ALA A 92 -9.46 4.08 1.62
N SER A 93 -9.38 3.92 0.30
CA SER A 93 -10.46 4.28 -0.65
C SER A 93 -11.64 3.30 -0.60
N GLN A 94 -11.50 2.23 0.17
CA GLN A 94 -12.38 1.08 0.27
C GLN A 94 -12.55 0.68 1.74
N SER A 95 -13.71 0.15 2.10
CA SER A 95 -14.03 -0.23 3.50
C SER A 95 -13.36 -1.53 3.95
N THR A 96 -12.83 -2.31 3.01
CA THR A 96 -12.20 -3.61 3.26
C THR A 96 -11.13 -3.88 2.19
N PRO A 97 -10.09 -4.69 2.48
CA PRO A 97 -9.25 -5.26 1.43
C PRO A 97 -10.08 -6.00 0.38
N LEU A 98 -9.66 -5.91 -0.88
CA LEU A 98 -10.38 -6.51 -2.01
C LEU A 98 -9.61 -7.71 -2.55
N TYR A 99 -10.22 -8.89 -2.56
CA TYR A 99 -9.71 -10.02 -3.34
C TYR A 99 -9.85 -9.73 -4.83
N ILE A 100 -8.76 -9.84 -5.58
CA ILE A 100 -8.75 -9.54 -7.02
C ILE A 100 -8.43 -10.77 -7.90
N GLY A 101 -8.40 -11.95 -7.31
CA GLY A 101 -8.16 -13.21 -8.02
C GLY A 101 -6.83 -13.86 -7.64
N THR A 102 -6.32 -14.68 -8.56
CA THR A 102 -5.04 -15.38 -8.40
C THR A 102 -4.14 -15.05 -9.56
N ASP A 103 -2.83 -15.11 -9.31
CA ASP A 103 -1.86 -15.05 -10.40
C ASP A 103 -1.67 -16.42 -11.08
N GLU A 104 -0.81 -16.46 -12.10
CA GLU A 104 -0.51 -17.66 -12.90
C GLU A 104 -0.02 -18.86 -12.06
N ASN A 105 0.55 -18.59 -10.87
CA ASN A 105 1.04 -19.60 -9.94
C ASN A 105 0.01 -19.96 -8.85
N ARG A 106 -1.26 -19.57 -9.03
CA ARG A 106 -2.37 -19.80 -8.09
C ARG A 106 -2.13 -19.16 -6.71
N ARG A 107 -1.40 -18.05 -6.66
CA ARG A 107 -1.22 -17.26 -5.42
C ARG A 107 -2.35 -16.24 -5.34
N PHE A 108 -2.93 -16.08 -4.16
CA PHE A 108 -4.09 -15.24 -3.92
C PHE A 108 -3.67 -13.78 -3.81
N LEU A 109 -4.37 -12.91 -4.53
CA LEU A 109 -4.07 -11.48 -4.63
C LEU A 109 -5.13 -10.64 -3.93
N TYR A 110 -4.67 -9.70 -3.11
CA TYR A 110 -5.51 -8.69 -2.45
C TYR A 110 -5.01 -7.29 -2.77
N SER A 111 -5.92 -6.40 -3.14
CA SER A 111 -5.64 -5.00 -3.43
C SER A 111 -6.20 -4.08 -2.35
N ILE A 112 -5.41 -3.09 -1.96
CA ILE A 112 -5.85 -2.00 -1.09
C ILE A 112 -5.40 -0.67 -1.68
N ASN A 113 -6.36 0.20 -1.96
CA ASN A 113 -6.10 1.55 -2.44
C ASN A 113 -6.17 2.54 -1.29
N PHE A 114 -5.23 3.48 -1.25
CA PHE A 114 -5.16 4.56 -0.27
C PHE A 114 -5.04 5.90 -0.97
N THR A 115 -5.67 6.90 -0.37
CA THR A 115 -5.49 8.32 -0.70
C THR A 115 -4.87 9.01 0.50
N THR A 116 -3.94 9.91 0.24
CA THR A 116 -3.32 10.73 1.29
C THR A 116 -3.62 12.21 1.07
N ILE A 117 -3.52 12.99 2.14
CA ILE A 117 -3.47 14.45 2.12
C ILE A 117 -2.10 14.83 2.67
N THR A 118 -1.30 15.54 1.87
CA THR A 118 0.07 15.93 2.21
C THR A 118 0.27 17.43 2.11
N GLU A 119 1.05 18.00 3.03
CA GLU A 119 1.60 19.35 2.88
C GLU A 119 2.83 19.30 1.95
N VAL A 120 2.95 20.27 1.05
CA VAL A 120 4.04 20.43 0.06
C VAL A 120 5.15 21.30 0.64
#